data_AF-A0A382BQP7-F1
#
_entry.id   AF-A0A382BQP7-F1
#
_cell.length_a   1.000
_cell.length_b   1.000
_cell.length_c   1.000
_cell.angle_alpha   90.00
_cell.angle_beta   90.00
_cell.angle_gamma   90.00
#
_symmetry.space_group_name_H-M   'P 1'
#
loop_
_entity.id
_entity.type
_entity.pdbx_description
1 polymer ?
#
loop_
_entity_poly.entity_id
_entity_poly.type
_entity_poly.pdbx_seq_one_letter_code
_entity_poly.pdbx_strand_id
1 'polypeptide(L)' 'MIRIGLVMLLFFWAYKAQAQLEFKKGDRVLLYGNSFVERLQENGFFEASLQLAHSDKELEFRSLAWTGDEVGY' A
#
# COMPACT_ATOMS: atom_id res chain seq x y z
N MET A 1 -30.77 -17.10 17.51
CA MET A 1 -29.43 -17.45 18.04
C MET A 1 -28.46 -17.86 16.93
N ILE A 2 -28.81 -18.81 16.04
CA ILE A 2 -27.95 -19.24 14.90
C ILE A 2 -27.54 -18.10 13.96
N ARG A 3 -28.45 -17.19 13.59
CA ARG A 3 -28.14 -16.05 12.69
C ARG A 3 -27.11 -15.08 13.26
N ILE A 4 -27.16 -14.81 14.56
CA ILE A 4 -26.22 -13.89 15.22
C ILE A 4 -24.82 -14.54 15.30
N GLY A 5 -24.77 -15.83 15.60
CA GLY A 5 -23.51 -16.60 15.56
C GLY A 5 -22.86 -16.60 14.18
N LEU A 6 -23.66 -16.74 13.12
CA LEU A 6 -23.19 -16.78 11.74
C LEU A 6 -22.65 -15.41 11.27
N VAL A 7 -23.31 -14.32 11.68
CA VAL A 7 -22.83 -12.95 11.45
C VAL A 7 -21.53 -12.69 12.20
N MET A 8 -21.43 -13.08 13.48
CA MET A 8 -20.19 -12.95 14.26
C MET A 8 -19.03 -13.74 13.63
N LEU A 9 -19.30 -14.93 13.07
CA LEU A 9 -18.29 -15.74 12.40
C LEU A 9 -17.78 -15.07 11.11
N LEU A 10 -18.67 -14.45 10.33
CA LEU A 10 -18.31 -13.70 9.13
C LEU A 10 -17.47 -12.46 9.47
N PHE A 11 -17.81 -11.74 10.54
CA PHE A 11 -17.01 -10.61 11.02
C PHE A 11 -15.62 -11.04 11.50
N PHE A 12 -15.51 -12.19 12.18
CA PHE A 12 -14.22 -12.73 12.61
C PHE A 12 -13.33 -13.12 11.42
N TRP A 13 -13.94 -13.66 10.36
CA TRP A 13 -13.24 -14.04 9.13
C TRP A 13 -12.76 -12.82 8.34
N ALA A 14 -13.62 -11.79 8.23
CA ALA A 14 -13.25 -10.50 7.62
C ALA A 14 -12.10 -9.81 8.39
N TYR A 15 -12.08 -9.89 9.72
CA TYR A 15 -10.99 -9.32 10.53
C TYR A 15 -9.64 -10.01 10.26
N LYS A 16 -9.64 -11.31 9.94
CA LYS A 16 -8.43 -12.06 9.61
C LYS A 16 -7.98 -11.87 8.16
N ALA A 17 -8.85 -11.40 7.28
CA ALA A 17 -8.52 -11.09 5.91
C ALA A 17 -7.77 -9.76 5.82
N GLN A 18 -6.51 -9.75 6.25
CA GLN A 18 -5.62 -8.61 6.06
C GLN A 18 -4.70 -8.92 4.90
N ALA A 19 -4.80 -8.15 3.81
CA ALA A 19 -3.85 -8.22 2.72
C ALA A 19 -2.50 -7.69 3.23
N GLN A 20 -1.63 -8.59 3.65
CA GLN A 20 -0.28 -8.24 4.07
C GLN A 20 0.63 -8.20 2.85
N LEU A 21 1.19 -7.02 2.59
CA LEU A 21 2.30 -6.87 1.66
C LEU A 21 3.59 -7.13 2.45
N GLU A 22 4.23 -8.27 2.19
CA GLU A 22 5.50 -8.61 2.82
C GLU A 22 6.65 -8.05 1.97
N PHE A 23 7.45 -7.16 2.57
CA PHE A 23 8.66 -6.64 1.93
C PHE A 23 9.88 -7.50 2.25
N LYS A 24 10.67 -7.77 1.22
CA LYS A 24 12.00 -8.36 1.32
C LYS A 24 13.06 -7.27 1.31
N LYS A 25 14.24 -7.63 1.79
CA LYS A 25 15.38 -6.73 1.81
C LYS A 25 15.80 -6.37 0.38
N GLY A 26 15.93 -5.08 0.09
CA GLY A 26 16.30 -4.54 -1.22
C GLY A 26 15.14 -4.52 -2.23
N ASP A 27 13.89 -4.72 -1.79
CA ASP A 27 12.75 -4.66 -2.70
C ASP A 27 12.60 -3.26 -3.31
N ARG A 28 12.24 -3.24 -4.60
CA ARG A 28 11.94 -2.01 -5.33
C ARG A 28 10.43 -1.78 -5.42
N VAL A 29 9.98 -0.69 -4.83
CA VAL A 29 8.60 -0.22 -4.87
C VAL A 29 8.46 0.82 -5.98
N LEU A 30 7.64 0.48 -6.98
CA LEU A 30 7.28 1.39 -8.06
C LEU A 30 5.97 2.11 -7.72
N LEU A 31 6.03 3.43 -7.62
CA LEU A 31 4.87 4.30 -7.50
C LEU A 31 4.42 4.70 -8.91
N TYR A 32 3.26 4.21 -9.31
CA TYR A 32 2.66 4.48 -10.62
C TYR A 32 1.33 5.19 -10.45
N GLY A 33 1.05 6.17 -11.31
CA GLY A 33 -0.21 6.90 -11.31
C GLY A 33 -0.07 8.28 -11.94
N ASN A 34 -1.00 9.16 -11.61
CA ASN A 34 -1.04 10.50 -12.18
C ASN A 34 -0.47 11.56 -11.22
N SER A 35 -0.89 12.81 -11.41
CA SER A 35 -0.51 13.95 -10.57
C SER A 35 -0.73 13.72 -9.06
N PHE A 36 -1.64 12.83 -8.66
CA PHE A 36 -1.78 12.45 -7.25
C PHE A 36 -0.48 11.84 -6.68
N VAL A 37 0.13 10.91 -7.41
CA VAL A 37 1.37 10.26 -6.97
C VAL A 37 2.52 11.25 -7.03
N GLU A 38 2.60 12.12 -8.05
CA GLU A 38 3.61 13.18 -8.10
C GLU A 38 3.54 14.10 -6.87
N ARG A 39 2.32 14.49 -6.46
CA ARG A 39 2.10 15.32 -5.25
C ARG A 39 2.40 14.59 -3.95
N LEU A 40 2.11 13.28 -3.88
CA LEU A 40 2.46 12.46 -2.72
C LEU A 40 3.97 12.45 -2.46
N GLN A 41 4.77 12.43 -3.54
CA GLN A 41 6.22 12.35 -3.47
C GLN A 41 6.89 13.72 -3.31
N GLU A 42 6.15 14.83 -3.37
CA GLU A 42 6.70 16.20 -3.34
C GLU A 42 7.53 16.49 -2.07
N ASN A 43 7.18 15.86 -0.94
CA ASN A 43 7.88 16.01 0.34
C ASN A 43 8.59 14.73 0.82
N GLY A 44 8.41 13.60 0.14
CA GLY A 44 9.01 12.31 0.51
C GLY A 44 8.54 11.69 1.83
N PHE A 45 7.48 12.22 2.47
CA PHE A 45 7.02 11.70 3.76
C PHE A 45 6.49 10.28 3.67
N PHE A 46 5.91 9.91 2.53
CA PHE A 46 5.41 8.56 2.31
C PHE A 46 6.55 7.53 2.31
N GLU A 47 7.59 7.77 1.52
CA GLU A 47 8.77 6.92 1.45
C GLU A 47 9.49 6.85 2.80
N ALA A 48 9.68 8.00 3.46
CA ALA A 48 10.29 8.04 4.78
C ALA A 48 9.49 7.23 5.82
N SER A 49 8.16 7.33 5.80
CA SER A 49 7.29 6.58 6.71
C SER A 49 7.41 5.08 6.48
N LEU A 50 7.46 4.63 5.22
CA LEU A 50 7.67 3.23 4.88
C LEU A 50 9.05 2.72 5.27
N GLN A 51 10.10 3.52 5.07
CA GLN A 51 11.45 3.15 5.54
C GLN A 51 11.49 3.03 7.05
N LEU A 52 10.82 3.92 7.80
CA LEU A 52 10.77 3.84 9.26
C LEU A 52 10.00 2.61 9.75
N ALA A 53 8.89 2.26 9.08
CA ALA A 53 8.11 1.08 9.40
C ALA A 53 8.83 -0.25 9.05
N HIS A 54 9.76 -0.21 8.09
CA HIS A 54 10.48 -1.36 7.55
C HIS A 54 11.99 -1.13 7.48
N SER A 55 12.57 -0.66 8.59
CA SER A 55 13.95 -0.13 8.63
C SER A 55 15.05 -1.14 8.30
N ASP A 56 14.78 -2.44 8.41
CA ASP A 56 15.70 -3.53 8.04
C ASP A 56 15.62 -3.92 6.55
N LYS A 57 14.64 -3.39 5.81
CA LYS A 57 14.34 -3.82 4.44
C LYS A 57 15.07 -3.05 3.36
N GLU A 58 15.66 -1.89 3.65
CA GLU A 58 16.42 -1.10 2.65
C GLU A 58 15.62 -0.92 1.34
N LEU A 59 14.37 -0.46 1.44
CA LEU A 59 13.47 -0.38 0.27
C LEU A 59 13.98 0.65 -0.75
N GLU A 60 13.83 0.35 -2.04
CA GLU A 60 14.10 1.31 -3.12
C GLU A 60 12.80 1.85 -3.69
N PHE A 61 12.67 3.18 -3.80
CA PHE A 61 11.51 3.81 -4.42
C PHE A 61 11.82 4.31 -5.83
N ARG A 62 10.89 4.10 -6.77
CA ARG A 62 10.90 4.69 -8.11
C ARG A 62 9.52 5.22 -8.43
N SER A 63 9.46 6.33 -9.16
CA SER A 63 8.21 6.87 -9.67
C SER A 63 8.14 6.67 -11.17
N LEU A 64 6.98 6.20 -11.65
CA LEU A 64 6.55 6.30 -13.04
C LEU A 64 5.23 7.08 -13.09
N ALA A 65 5.05 8.04 -12.19
CA ALA A 65 3.89 8.89 -12.21
C ALA A 65 4.00 9.98 -13.28
N TRP A 66 2.87 10.32 -13.90
CA TRP A 66 2.82 11.35 -14.93
C TRP A 66 1.53 12.17 -14.86
N THR A 67 1.63 13.50 -14.82
CA THR A 67 0.46 14.37 -14.76
C THR A 67 -0.41 14.18 -16.01
N GLY A 68 -1.69 13.89 -15.79
CA GLY A 68 -2.64 13.58 -16.85
C GLY A 68 -2.64 12.12 -17.28
N ASP A 69 -1.91 11.22 -16.58
CA ASP A 69 -2.01 9.79 -16.82
C ASP A 69 -3.43 9.28 -16.54
N GLU A 70 -3.94 8.50 -17.49
CA GLU A 70 -5.25 7.84 -17.46
C GLU A 70 -5.07 6.38 -17.88
N VAL A 71 -5.95 5.49 -17.42
CA VAL A 71 -5.81 4.05 -17.69
C VAL A 71 -6.07 3.70 -19.16
N GLY A 72 -6.81 4.54 -19.90
CA GLY A 72 -7.34 4.15 -21.21
C GLY A 72 -7.56 5.26 -22.24
N TYR A 73 -6.98 6.45 -22.04
CA TYR A 73 -7.08 7.56 -22.99
C TYR A 73 -5.72 8.22 -23.19
#